data_AF-A0A523GRB9-F1
#
_entry.id   AF-A0A523GRB9-F1
#
_cell.length_a   1.000
_cell.length_b   1.000
_cell.length_c   1.000
_cell.angle_alpha   90.00
_cell.angle_beta   90.00
_cell.angle_gamma   90.00
#
_symmetry.space_group_name_H-M   'P 1'
#
loop_
_entity.id
_entity.type
_entity.pdbx_description
1 polymer ?
#
loop_
_entity_poly.entity_id
_entity_poly.type
_entity_poly.pdbx_seq_one_letter_code
_entity_poly.pdbx_strand_id
1 'polypeptide(L)'
;MKSLEPVLHSLSGTTAVSPVLGFNMSFADLYRRNGLLKLDQAFLGFLHEGEPGLRVRLDHARVHSDSLNYKDESSLLIEIASWMDDFISKLFCIETEVHALAFRHHELAPLYSCKRQFVQRRARNKVSEEDVCTVDGIALEEKLTIEFKEPFS
;
A
#
# COMPACT_ATOMS: atom_id res chain seq x y z
N MET A 1 17.32 35.47 20.79
CA MET A 1 17.52 35.04 19.39
C MET A 1 18.83 34.26 19.34
N LYS A 2 18.76 32.93 19.46
CA LYS A 2 19.95 32.07 19.37
C LYS A 2 20.20 31.76 17.91
N SER A 3 21.34 32.22 17.40
CA SER A 3 21.80 31.95 16.04
C SER A 3 22.04 30.45 15.88
N LEU A 4 21.39 29.83 14.89
CA LEU A 4 21.65 28.46 14.47
C LEU A 4 22.85 28.50 13.51
N GLU A 5 24.04 28.28 14.05
CA GLU A 5 25.24 28.01 13.25
C GLU A 5 25.05 26.66 12.51
N PRO A 6 25.40 26.57 11.22
CA PRO A 6 25.33 25.33 10.49
C PRO A 6 26.44 24.40 10.98
N VAL A 7 26.06 23.27 11.59
CA VAL A 7 26.98 22.18 11.91
C VAL A 7 27.48 21.60 10.58
N LEU A 8 28.64 22.07 10.13
CA LEU A 8 29.41 21.44 9.08
C LEU A 8 29.92 20.10 9.62
N HIS A 9 29.14 19.04 9.40
CA HIS A 9 29.62 17.68 9.59
C HIS A 9 30.75 17.42 8.61
N SER A 10 31.99 17.47 9.10
CA SER A 10 33.17 16.95 8.44
C SER A 10 33.12 15.42 8.46
N LEU A 11 32.71 14.82 7.34
CA LEU A 11 32.81 13.38 7.14
C LEU A 11 34.05 13.07 6.30
N SER A 12 35.18 12.87 6.99
CA SER A 12 36.24 11.99 6.49
C SER A 12 35.85 10.56 6.84
N GLY A 13 35.53 9.73 5.86
CA GLY A 13 35.36 8.29 6.08
C GLY A 13 34.40 7.62 5.09
N THR A 14 34.96 6.74 4.26
CA THR A 14 34.29 5.80 3.34
C THR A 14 33.52 6.50 2.21
N THR A 15 33.89 6.23 0.96
CA THR A 15 33.01 6.47 -0.19
C THR A 15 31.79 5.56 -0.05
N ALA A 16 30.85 5.96 0.79
CA ALA A 16 29.54 5.35 0.88
C ALA A 16 28.89 5.53 -0.49
N VAL A 17 28.78 4.43 -1.23
CA VAL A 17 28.07 4.40 -2.50
C VAL A 17 26.66 4.87 -2.18
N SER A 18 26.27 6.02 -2.73
CA SER A 18 24.93 6.53 -2.55
C SER A 18 23.94 5.54 -3.15
N PRO A 19 22.82 5.23 -2.47
CA PRO A 19 21.84 4.30 -3.01
C PRO A 19 21.34 4.79 -4.37
N VAL A 20 21.17 3.85 -5.29
CA VAL A 20 20.61 4.12 -6.61
C VAL A 20 19.12 4.41 -6.42
N LEU A 21 18.64 5.51 -6.98
CA LEU A 21 17.22 5.87 -6.98
C LEU A 21 16.63 5.69 -8.38
N GLY A 22 15.34 5.39 -8.42
CA GLY A 22 14.53 5.44 -9.64
C GLY A 22 14.42 6.87 -10.22
N PHE A 23 13.70 6.99 -11.34
CA PHE A 23 13.39 8.29 -11.98
C PHE A 23 14.63 9.16 -12.31
N ASN A 24 15.78 8.53 -12.58
CA ASN A 24 17.05 9.20 -12.85
C ASN A 24 17.44 10.21 -11.75
N MET A 25 17.14 9.89 -10.48
CA MET A 25 17.44 10.75 -9.34
C MET A 25 18.74 10.33 -8.65
N SER A 26 19.41 11.31 -8.03
CA SER A 26 20.51 11.06 -7.12
C SER A 26 20.07 11.26 -5.68
N PHE A 27 20.70 10.59 -4.72
CA PHE A 27 20.37 10.77 -3.31
C PHE A 27 20.58 12.22 -2.83
N ALA A 28 21.53 12.95 -3.42
CA ALA A 28 21.77 14.36 -3.13
C ALA A 28 20.60 15.29 -3.54
N ASP A 29 19.77 14.88 -4.50
CA ASP A 29 18.60 15.64 -4.94
C ASP A 29 17.55 15.77 -3.82
N LEU A 30 17.45 14.78 -2.94
CA LEU A 30 16.47 14.77 -1.83
C LEU A 30 16.72 15.87 -0.79
N TYR A 31 17.95 16.41 -0.73
CA TYR A 31 18.34 17.46 0.21
C TYR A 31 18.33 18.86 -0.40
N ARG A 32 17.99 18.98 -1.69
CA ARG A 32 18.06 20.25 -2.42
C ARG A 32 16.69 20.61 -2.97
N ARG A 33 16.33 21.90 -2.89
CA ARG A 33 15.06 22.40 -3.45
C ARG A 33 14.84 21.97 -4.91
N ASN A 34 15.85 22.13 -5.76
CA ASN A 34 15.74 21.75 -7.18
C ASN A 34 15.50 20.24 -7.37
N GLY A 35 16.08 19.41 -6.50
CA GLY A 35 15.86 17.98 -6.52
C GLY A 35 14.47 17.60 -6.01
N LEU A 36 13.94 18.29 -5.02
CA LEU A 36 12.54 18.13 -4.58
C LEU A 36 11.53 18.58 -5.64
N LEU A 37 11.83 19.61 -6.41
CA LEU A 37 11.00 19.99 -7.57
C LEU A 37 11.02 18.91 -8.65
N LYS A 38 12.20 18.33 -8.93
CA LYS A 38 12.32 17.20 -9.85
C LYS A 38 11.55 15.96 -9.35
N LEU A 39 11.62 15.69 -8.05
CA LEU A 39 10.88 14.60 -7.40
C LEU A 39 9.37 14.79 -7.56
N ASP A 40 8.87 16.00 -7.29
CA ASP A 40 7.46 16.33 -7.47
C ASP A 40 7.04 16.13 -8.93
N GLN A 41 7.83 16.59 -9.91
CA GLN A 41 7.53 16.36 -11.32
C GLN A 41 7.55 14.86 -11.70
N ALA A 42 8.47 14.08 -11.14
CA ALA A 42 8.51 12.63 -11.36
C ALA A 42 7.25 11.95 -10.80
N PHE A 43 6.83 12.31 -9.58
CA PHE A 43 5.60 11.81 -8.97
C PHE A 43 4.37 12.21 -9.79
N LEU A 44 4.30 13.46 -10.21
CA LEU A 44 3.21 13.98 -11.03
C LEU A 44 3.12 13.29 -12.39
N GLY A 45 4.25 12.95 -13.03
CA GLY A 45 4.32 12.14 -14.24
C GLY A 45 3.83 10.71 -14.01
N PHE A 46 4.34 10.06 -12.95
CA PHE A 46 3.91 8.73 -12.52
C PHE A 46 2.39 8.66 -12.28
N LEU A 47 1.84 9.63 -11.54
CA LEU A 47 0.41 9.72 -11.27
C LEU A 47 -0.41 9.96 -12.55
N HIS A 48 0.11 10.75 -13.49
CA HIS A 48 -0.56 10.98 -14.76
C HIS A 48 -0.63 9.72 -15.63
N GLU A 49 0.44 8.92 -15.66
CA GLU A 49 0.46 7.67 -16.41
C GLU A 49 -0.52 6.62 -15.85
N GLY A 50 -0.69 6.58 -14.53
CA GLY A 50 -1.60 5.65 -13.87
C GLY A 50 -3.04 6.13 -13.78
N GLU A 51 -3.27 7.32 -13.24
CA GLU A 51 -4.60 7.91 -12.99
C GLU A 51 -4.63 9.39 -13.37
N PRO A 52 -4.81 9.72 -14.67
CA PRO A 52 -4.85 11.08 -15.16
C PRO A 52 -5.90 11.95 -14.44
N GLY A 53 -7.04 11.37 -14.06
CA GLY A 53 -8.10 12.08 -13.35
C GLY A 53 -7.68 12.52 -11.94
N LEU A 54 -6.92 11.66 -11.24
CA LEU A 54 -6.42 11.98 -9.91
C LEU A 54 -5.33 13.05 -9.96
N ARG A 55 -4.49 13.03 -11.01
CA ARG A 55 -3.52 14.11 -11.29
C ARG A 55 -4.21 15.47 -11.45
N VAL A 56 -5.26 15.56 -12.25
CA VAL A 56 -6.01 16.82 -12.46
C VAL A 56 -6.61 17.33 -11.16
N ARG A 57 -7.17 16.43 -10.33
CA ARG A 57 -7.71 16.79 -9.01
C ARG A 57 -6.64 17.31 -8.06
N LEU A 58 -5.45 16.68 -8.05
CA LEU A 58 -4.32 17.14 -7.25
C LEU A 58 -3.84 18.52 -7.69
N ASP A 59 -3.69 18.75 -9.00
CA ASP A 59 -3.30 20.06 -9.53
C ASP A 59 -4.33 21.15 -9.16
N HIS A 60 -5.63 20.84 -9.30
CA HIS A 60 -6.69 21.75 -8.89
C HIS A 60 -6.66 22.06 -7.38
N ALA A 61 -6.46 21.04 -6.54
CA ALA A 61 -6.39 21.18 -5.09
C ALA A 61 -5.17 22.02 -4.65
N ARG A 62 -4.03 21.89 -5.33
CA ARG A 62 -2.83 22.71 -5.06
C ARG A 62 -3.04 24.18 -5.37
N VAL A 63 -3.82 24.50 -6.41
CA VAL A 63 -4.12 25.91 -6.78
C VAL A 63 -5.21 26.51 -5.88
N HIS A 64 -6.19 25.70 -5.46
CA HIS A 64 -7.36 26.17 -4.72
C HIS A 64 -7.43 25.56 -3.30
N SER A 65 -6.30 25.49 -2.60
CA SER A 65 -6.19 24.85 -1.28
C SER A 65 -7.24 25.35 -0.29
N ASP A 66 -7.50 26.65 -0.29
CA ASP A 66 -8.36 27.32 0.69
C ASP A 66 -9.87 27.07 0.44
N SER A 67 -10.21 26.53 -0.74
CA SER A 67 -11.58 26.21 -1.13
C SER A 67 -11.97 24.76 -0.83
N LEU A 68 -11.00 23.90 -0.53
CA LEU A 68 -11.23 22.50 -0.26
C LEU A 68 -11.73 22.35 1.18
N ASN A 69 -12.90 21.74 1.35
CA ASN A 69 -13.33 21.38 2.69
C ASN A 69 -12.50 20.19 3.20
N TYR A 70 -12.43 20.06 4.53
CA TYR A 70 -11.62 19.03 5.20
C TYR A 70 -11.96 17.59 4.76
N LYS A 71 -13.22 17.30 4.44
CA LYS A 71 -13.66 15.96 4.04
C LYS A 71 -13.14 15.61 2.64
N ASP A 72 -13.24 16.54 1.71
CA ASP A 72 -12.79 16.36 0.33
C ASP A 72 -11.26 16.32 0.27
N GLU A 73 -10.58 17.14 1.07
CA GLU A 73 -9.12 17.06 1.25
C GLU A 73 -8.68 15.69 1.78
N SER A 74 -9.29 15.23 2.88
CA SER A 74 -8.95 13.94 3.47
C SER A 74 -9.22 12.78 2.50
N SER A 75 -10.33 12.83 1.76
CA SER A 75 -10.66 11.83 0.74
C SER A 75 -9.61 11.81 -0.38
N LEU A 76 -9.22 13.00 -0.88
CA LEU A 76 -8.18 13.13 -1.90
C LEU A 76 -6.82 12.60 -1.41
N LEU A 77 -6.43 12.89 -0.17
CA LEU A 77 -5.18 12.40 0.42
C LEU A 77 -5.17 10.87 0.54
N ILE A 78 -6.30 10.26 0.92
CA ILE A 78 -6.41 8.79 0.98
C ILE A 78 -6.24 8.16 -0.41
N GLU A 79 -6.86 8.75 -1.44
CA GLU A 79 -6.71 8.27 -2.81
C GLU A 79 -5.27 8.42 -3.30
N ILE A 80 -4.63 9.56 -3.03
CA ILE A 80 -3.22 9.82 -3.40
C ILE A 80 -2.26 8.90 -2.64
N ALA A 81 -2.53 8.58 -1.37
CA ALA A 81 -1.64 7.78 -0.54
C ALA A 81 -1.29 6.43 -1.19
N SER A 82 -2.27 5.78 -1.82
CA SER A 82 -2.05 4.50 -2.51
C SER A 82 -1.02 4.65 -3.65
N TRP A 83 -1.11 5.73 -4.42
CA TRP A 83 -0.15 6.04 -5.48
C TRP A 83 1.20 6.49 -4.94
N MET A 84 1.21 7.18 -3.81
CA MET A 84 2.41 7.62 -3.14
C MET A 84 3.23 6.42 -2.64
N ASP A 85 2.59 5.40 -2.07
CA ASP A 85 3.26 4.19 -1.60
C ASP A 85 3.96 3.45 -2.75
N ASP A 86 3.25 3.25 -3.86
CA ASP A 86 3.82 2.65 -5.07
C ASP A 86 4.97 3.50 -5.65
N PHE A 87 4.80 4.82 -5.70
CA PHE A 87 5.85 5.72 -6.15
C PHE A 87 7.11 5.65 -5.28
N ILE A 88 6.95 5.63 -3.95
CA ILE A 88 8.07 5.53 -3.01
C ILE A 88 8.79 4.19 -3.20
N SER A 89 8.05 3.09 -3.38
CA SER A 89 8.66 1.78 -3.64
C SER A 89 9.52 1.79 -4.91
N LYS A 90 9.03 2.42 -6.00
CA LYS A 90 9.76 2.61 -7.26
C LYS A 90 10.94 3.58 -7.15
N LEU A 91 10.80 4.64 -6.35
CA LEU A 91 11.86 5.62 -6.13
C LEU A 91 13.09 4.97 -5.48
N PHE A 92 12.88 4.03 -4.56
CA PHE A 92 13.95 3.33 -3.85
C PHE A 92 14.31 1.96 -4.43
N CYS A 93 13.67 1.54 -5.53
CA CYS A 93 13.88 0.24 -6.17
C CYS A 93 13.63 -0.95 -5.23
N ILE A 94 12.56 -0.89 -4.42
CA ILE A 94 12.19 -1.89 -3.40
C ILE A 94 10.80 -2.51 -3.64
N GLU A 95 10.29 -2.45 -4.87
CA GLU A 95 8.96 -2.93 -5.22
C GLU A 95 8.79 -4.41 -4.89
N THR A 96 9.83 -5.22 -5.14
CA THR A 96 9.81 -6.67 -4.89
C THR A 96 9.59 -6.98 -3.40
N GLU A 97 10.31 -6.27 -2.53
CA GLU A 97 10.24 -6.42 -1.08
C GLU A 97 8.90 -5.92 -0.54
N VAL A 98 8.39 -4.80 -1.06
CA VAL A 98 7.08 -4.26 -0.70
C VAL A 98 5.97 -5.23 -1.10
N HIS A 99 6.01 -5.77 -2.33
CA HIS A 99 5.03 -6.76 -2.79
C HIS A 99 5.12 -8.07 -1.99
N ALA A 100 6.32 -8.56 -1.68
CA ALA A 100 6.50 -9.76 -0.87
C ALA A 100 5.96 -9.58 0.56
N LEU A 101 6.12 -8.39 1.14
CA LEU A 101 5.53 -8.06 2.45
C LEU A 101 4.01 -7.98 2.39
N ALA A 102 3.46 -7.26 1.41
CA ALA A 102 2.02 -7.16 1.19
C ALA A 102 1.38 -8.55 0.97
N PHE A 103 2.03 -9.41 0.18
CA PHE A 103 1.58 -10.78 -0.05
C PHE A 103 1.47 -11.57 1.25
N ARG A 104 2.48 -11.53 2.12
CA ARG A 104 2.44 -12.20 3.43
C ARG A 104 1.31 -11.69 4.31
N HIS A 105 1.00 -10.39 4.27
CA HIS A 105 -0.16 -9.84 4.98
C HIS A 105 -1.50 -10.33 4.43
N HIS A 106 -1.57 -10.63 3.13
CA HIS A 106 -2.78 -11.10 2.46
C HIS A 106 -2.93 -12.62 2.41
N GLU A 107 -1.88 -13.38 2.71
CA GLU A 107 -1.86 -14.85 2.67
C GLU A 107 -3.04 -15.47 3.44
N LEU A 108 -3.35 -14.94 4.62
CA LEU A 108 -4.45 -15.43 5.46
C LEU A 108 -5.78 -14.68 5.27
N ALA A 109 -5.84 -13.68 4.37
CA ALA A 109 -7.06 -12.92 4.12
C ALA A 109 -8.26 -13.79 3.69
N PRO A 110 -8.10 -14.83 2.84
CA PRO A 110 -9.19 -15.74 2.51
C PRO A 110 -9.77 -16.46 3.73
N LEU A 111 -8.92 -16.90 4.65
CA LEU A 111 -9.33 -17.58 5.89
C LEU A 111 -10.18 -16.65 6.77
N TYR A 112 -9.75 -15.41 6.96
CA TYR A 112 -10.52 -14.43 7.73
C TYR A 112 -11.84 -14.04 7.04
N SER A 113 -11.85 -13.95 5.72
CA SER A 113 -13.06 -13.72 4.93
C SER A 113 -14.06 -14.87 5.12
N CYS A 114 -13.60 -16.12 5.00
CA CYS A 114 -14.42 -17.30 5.23
C CYS A 114 -14.98 -17.34 6.66
N LYS A 115 -14.14 -17.09 7.68
CA LYS A 115 -14.58 -17.02 9.07
C LYS A 115 -15.69 -15.98 9.28
N ARG A 116 -15.56 -14.80 8.69
CA ARG A 116 -16.54 -13.72 8.84
C ARG A 116 -17.84 -14.00 8.06
N GLN A 117 -17.72 -14.36 6.78
CA GLN A 117 -18.88 -14.48 5.89
C GLN A 117 -19.65 -15.78 6.08
N PHE A 118 -18.94 -16.89 6.32
CA PHE A 118 -19.56 -18.20 6.45
C PHE A 118 -19.79 -18.55 7.93
N VAL A 119 -18.73 -18.65 8.73
CA VAL A 119 -18.84 -19.16 10.11
C VAL A 119 -19.69 -18.21 10.98
N GLN A 120 -19.35 -16.92 11.01
CA GLN A 120 -20.02 -15.96 11.88
C GLN A 120 -21.41 -15.54 11.37
N ARG A 121 -21.54 -15.25 10.08
CA ARG A 121 -22.80 -14.70 9.53
C ARG A 121 -23.81 -15.75 9.09
N ARG A 122 -23.37 -16.93 8.63
CA ARG A 122 -24.26 -18.00 8.16
C ARG A 122 -24.39 -19.13 9.18
N ALA A 123 -23.30 -19.85 9.45
CA ALA A 123 -23.34 -21.09 10.23
C ALA A 123 -23.89 -20.85 11.64
N ARG A 124 -23.28 -19.91 12.40
CA ARG A 124 -23.73 -19.57 13.76
C ARG A 124 -25.18 -19.11 13.88
N ASN A 125 -25.75 -18.53 12.82
CA ASN A 125 -27.10 -17.97 12.85
C ASN A 125 -28.16 -18.95 12.32
N LYS A 126 -27.76 -19.97 11.54
CA LYS A 126 -28.69 -20.84 10.80
C LYS A 126 -28.60 -22.31 11.18
N VAL A 127 -27.56 -22.72 11.90
CA VAL A 127 -27.33 -24.12 12.28
C VAL A 127 -27.46 -24.22 13.78
N SER A 128 -28.40 -25.05 14.26
CA SER A 128 -28.62 -25.32 15.68
C SER A 128 -27.63 -26.37 16.20
N GLU A 129 -27.48 -26.50 17.52
CA GLU A 129 -26.62 -27.53 18.12
C GLU A 129 -27.08 -28.96 17.78
N GLU A 130 -28.40 -29.14 17.60
CA GLU A 130 -29.02 -30.40 17.18
C GLU A 130 -28.59 -30.77 15.76
N ASP A 131 -28.58 -29.79 14.84
CA ASP A 131 -28.15 -29.99 13.45
C ASP A 131 -26.67 -30.38 13.39
N VAL A 132 -25.80 -29.71 14.16
CA VAL A 132 -24.35 -30.00 14.18
C VAL A 132 -24.06 -31.45 14.57
N CYS A 133 -24.83 -31.99 15.52
CA CYS A 133 -24.64 -33.36 15.99
C CYS A 133 -24.97 -34.42 14.92
N THR A 134 -25.76 -34.06 13.91
CA THR A 134 -26.11 -34.93 12.77
C THR A 134 -25.17 -34.81 11.58
N VAL A 135 -24.26 -33.83 11.59
CA VAL A 135 -23.31 -33.60 10.49
C VAL A 135 -22.12 -34.53 10.63
N ASP A 136 -21.98 -35.44 9.67
CA ASP A 136 -20.76 -36.23 9.50
C ASP A 136 -19.70 -35.41 8.75
N GLY A 137 -18.70 -34.93 9.49
CA GLY A 137 -17.61 -34.12 8.95
C GLY A 137 -16.75 -34.89 7.94
N ILE A 138 -16.52 -36.18 8.14
CA ILE A 138 -15.65 -37.00 7.27
C ILE A 138 -16.34 -37.23 5.93
N ALA A 139 -17.62 -37.62 5.96
CA ALA A 139 -18.40 -37.79 4.73
C ALA A 139 -18.58 -36.47 3.95
N LEU A 140 -18.59 -35.33 4.66
CA LEU A 140 -18.65 -34.02 4.02
C LEU A 140 -17.31 -33.66 3.35
N GLU A 141 -16.18 -33.94 4.01
CA GLU A 141 -14.83 -33.73 3.46
C GLU A 141 -14.61 -34.55 2.18
N GLU A 142 -15.02 -35.82 2.17
CA GLU A 142 -14.94 -36.69 0.98
C GLU A 142 -15.75 -36.11 -0.20
N LYS A 143 -16.98 -35.66 0.07
CA LYS A 143 -17.82 -35.02 -0.96
C LYS A 143 -17.21 -33.74 -1.51
N LEU A 144 -16.64 -32.91 -0.63
CA LEU A 144 -15.99 -31.67 -1.05
C LEU A 144 -14.72 -31.93 -1.84
N THR A 145 -13.94 -32.95 -1.49
CA THR A 145 -12.76 -33.38 -2.26
C THR A 145 -13.13 -33.80 -3.68
N ILE A 146 -14.24 -34.50 -3.85
CA ILE A 146 -14.78 -34.87 -5.17
C ILE A 146 -15.20 -33.62 -5.96
N GLU A 147 -15.91 -32.69 -5.32
CA GLU A 147 -16.43 -31.48 -5.96
C GLU A 147 -15.30 -30.52 -6.39
N PHE A 148 -14.31 -30.31 -5.52
CA PHE A 148 -13.16 -29.43 -5.77
C PHE A 148 -12.06 -30.09 -6.62
N LYS A 149 -12.13 -31.40 -6.82
CA LYS A 149 -11.16 -32.21 -7.59
C LYS A 149 -9.72 -32.14 -7.06
N GLU A 150 -9.55 -31.72 -5.82
CA GLU A 150 -8.26 -31.66 -5.13
C GLU A 150 -8.47 -32.12 -3.67
N PRO A 151 -7.51 -32.89 -3.10
CA PRO A 151 -7.54 -33.24 -1.69
C PRO A 151 -7.26 -32.02 -0.81
N PHE A 152 -7.88 -31.97 0.37
CA PHE A 152 -7.51 -31.00 1.40
C PHE A 152 -6.12 -31.37 1.97
N SER A 153 -5.21 -30.38 2.01
CA SER A 153 -3.83 -30.54 2.50
C SER A 153 -3.69 -30.29 3.99
#